data_AF-A0A914YXJ8-F1
#
_entry.id   AF-A0A914YXJ8-F1
#
_cell.length_a   1.000
_cell.length_b   1.000
_cell.length_c   1.000
_cell.angle_alpha   90.00
_cell.angle_beta   90.00
_cell.angle_gamma   90.00
#
_symmetry.space_group_name_H-M   'P 1'
#
loop_
_entity.id
_entity.type
_entity.pdbx_description
1 polymer ?
#
loop_
_entity_poly.entity_id
_entity_poly.type
_entity_poly.pdbx_seq_one_letter_code
_entity_poly.pdbx_strand_id
1 'polypeptide(L)'
;MSDELGLHRMENPSHVDGCVSLHLYIPPFDECKVFDERTGRSSKSLVTFFTKYGKKIDYRGSRQGIIKSEDPSQEVQRSPHSFV
;
A
#
# COMPACT_ATOMS: atom_id res chain seq x y z
N MET A 1 11.71 3.43 -10.61
CA MET A 1 10.77 4.47 -11.07
C MET A 1 11.21 5.78 -10.46
N SER A 2 11.68 6.70 -11.29
CA SER A 2 12.29 7.97 -10.87
C SER A 2 11.63 9.08 -11.65
N ASP A 3 11.35 10.21 -11.00
CA ASP A 3 10.77 11.40 -11.64
C ASP A 3 11.70 11.97 -12.73
N GLU A 4 12.99 11.65 -12.71
CA GLU A 4 13.95 12.00 -13.78
C GLU A 4 13.63 11.33 -15.12
N LEU A 5 12.99 10.14 -15.09
CA LEU A 5 12.54 9.45 -16.30
C LEU A 5 11.18 9.97 -16.78
N GLY A 6 10.51 10.80 -15.98
CA GLY A 6 9.19 11.37 -16.25
C GLY A 6 8.11 10.92 -15.27
N LEU A 7 6.96 11.59 -15.37
CA LEU A 7 5.75 11.25 -14.61
C LEU A 7 4.98 10.13 -15.31
N HIS A 8 4.30 9.31 -14.53
CA HIS A 8 3.55 8.16 -15.05
C HIS A 8 2.25 7.94 -14.29
N ARG A 9 1.28 7.28 -14.94
CA ARG A 9 0.00 6.86 -14.36
C ARG A 9 -0.11 5.34 -14.48
N MET A 10 -0.48 4.67 -13.40
CA MET A 10 -0.71 3.22 -13.37
C MET A 10 -2.17 2.95 -13.04
N GLU A 11 -2.83 2.13 -13.85
CA GLU A 11 -4.21 1.71 -13.63
C GLU A 11 -4.39 0.25 -14.04
N ASN A 12 -5.36 -0.44 -13.42
CA ASN A 12 -5.82 -1.74 -13.88
C ASN A 12 -6.94 -1.52 -14.90
N PRO A 13 -6.75 -1.84 -16.19
CA PRO A 13 -7.80 -1.69 -17.20
C PRO A 13 -8.89 -2.76 -17.08
N SER A 14 -8.64 -3.87 -16.37
CA SER A 14 -9.65 -4.91 -16.16
C SER A 14 -10.70 -4.44 -15.16
N HIS A 15 -11.97 -4.65 -15.51
CA HIS A 15 -13.11 -4.36 -14.64
C HIS A 15 -13.54 -5.56 -13.78
N VAL A 16 -12.91 -6.73 -13.98
CA VAL A 16 -13.33 -8.00 -13.34
C VAL A 16 -12.20 -8.60 -12.52
N ASP A 17 -10.99 -8.62 -13.07
CA ASP A 17 -9.87 -9.29 -12.45
C ASP A 17 -9.06 -8.35 -11.56
N GLY A 18 -8.64 -8.86 -10.40
CA GLY A 18 -7.65 -8.19 -9.58
C GLY A 18 -6.27 -8.20 -10.23
N CYS A 19 -5.50 -7.14 -10.02
CA CYS A 19 -4.12 -7.03 -10.49
C CYS A 19 -3.18 -6.81 -9.30
N VAL A 20 -2.01 -7.45 -9.34
CA VAL A 20 -0.95 -7.31 -8.32
C VAL A 20 0.34 -6.91 -9.03
N SER A 21 0.99 -5.86 -8.51
CA SER A 21 2.30 -5.42 -8.95
C SER A 21 3.31 -5.49 -7.80
N LEU A 22 4.58 -5.77 -8.12
CA LEU A 22 5.69 -5.70 -7.18
C LEU A 22 6.48 -4.42 -7.43
N HIS A 23 6.58 -3.56 -6.42
CA HIS A 23 7.28 -2.28 -6.52
C HIS A 23 8.54 -2.31 -5.66
N LEU A 24 9.67 -1.91 -6.24
CA LEU A 24 10.95 -1.78 -5.57
C LEU A 24 11.47 -0.35 -5.75
N TYR A 25 11.74 0.32 -4.63
CA TYR A 25 12.18 1.70 -4.58
C TYR A 25 13.52 1.79 -3.85
N ILE A 26 14.52 2.41 -4.49
CA ILE A 26 15.87 2.59 -3.96
C ILE A 26 16.33 4.02 -4.30
N PRO A 27 16.67 4.87 -3.31
CA PRO A 27 16.44 4.68 -1.88
C PRO A 27 14.93 4.65 -1.54
N PRO A 28 14.53 4.15 -0.36
CA PRO A 28 13.13 4.20 0.06
C PRO A 28 12.68 5.65 0.28
N PHE A 29 11.41 5.93 0.01
CA PHE A 29 10.78 7.23 0.27
C PHE A 29 9.41 7.04 0.94
N ASP A 30 9.00 8.05 1.71
CA ASP A 30 7.72 8.12 2.43
C ASP A 30 6.79 9.22 1.89
N GLU A 31 7.27 10.04 0.95
CA GLU A 31 6.53 11.11 0.30
C GLU A 31 6.76 11.12 -1.21
N CYS A 32 5.71 11.47 -1.96
CA CYS A 32 5.78 11.71 -3.40
C CYS A 32 4.92 12.92 -3.79
N LYS A 33 5.09 13.39 -5.02
CA LYS A 33 4.22 14.43 -5.60
C LYS A 33 3.15 13.78 -6.46
N VAL A 34 1.91 14.20 -6.27
CA VAL A 34 0.78 13.84 -7.12
C VAL A 34 0.41 15.06 -7.95
N PHE A 35 0.23 14.87 -9.25
CA PHE A 35 0.00 15.93 -10.21
C PHE A 35 -1.43 15.88 -10.73
N ASP A 36 -2.10 17.03 -10.77
CA ASP A 36 -3.38 17.20 -11.46
C ASP A 36 -3.13 17.25 -12.96
N GLU A 37 -3.68 16.28 -13.70
CA GLU A 37 -3.53 16.14 -15.14
C GLU A 37 -4.06 17.36 -15.93
N ARG A 38 -5.09 18.03 -15.44
CA ARG A 38 -5.70 19.17 -16.13
C ARG A 38 -4.95 20.46 -15.89
N THR A 39 -4.38 20.64 -14.71
CA THR A 39 -3.77 21.93 -14.30
C THR A 39 -2.25 21.89 -14.18
N GLY A 40 -1.64 20.70 -14.17
CA GLY A 40 -0.21 20.48 -13.93
C GLY A 40 0.24 20.79 -12.50
N ARG A 41 -0.68 21.19 -11.62
CA ARG A 41 -0.34 21.52 -10.23
C ARG A 41 0.02 20.26 -9.46
N SER A 42 1.08 20.35 -8.67
CA SER A 42 1.51 19.26 -7.79
C SER A 42 1.03 19.47 -6.36
N SER A 43 0.79 18.36 -5.68
CA SER A 43 0.51 18.31 -4.25
C SER A 43 1.41 17.24 -3.61
N LYS A 44 1.78 17.46 -2.35
CA LYS A 44 2.57 16.50 -1.58
C LYS A 44 1.65 15.41 -1.04
N SER A 45 1.98 14.16 -1.32
CA SER A 45 1.25 12.98 -0.83
C SER A 45 2.17 12.11 0.01
N LEU A 46 1.65 11.63 1.13
CA LEU A 46 2.35 10.66 1.98
C LEU A 46 2.04 9.24 1.49
N VAL A 47 3.07 8.42 1.36
CA VAL A 47 2.93 7.00 1.06
C VAL A 47 2.62 6.26 2.35
N THR A 48 1.47 5.60 2.40
CA THR A 48 1.05 4.79 3.56
C THR A 48 0.99 3.32 3.19
N PHE A 49 1.27 2.45 4.16
CA PHE A 49 1.19 1.01 4.02
C PHE A 49 -0.18 0.52 4.47
N PHE A 50 -0.88 -0.19 3.59
CA PHE A 50 -2.09 -0.92 4.00
C PHE A 50 -1.76 -2.04 5.01
N THR A 51 -0.66 -2.75 4.76
CA THR A 51 -0.09 -3.79 5.63
C THR A 51 1.43 -3.70 5.63
N LYS A 52 2.07 -4.08 6.75
CA LYS A 52 3.53 -4.27 6.84
C LYS A 52 3.80 -5.67 7.37
N TYR A 53 4.66 -6.44 6.70
CA TYR A 53 4.98 -7.82 7.07
C TYR A 53 3.75 -8.73 7.26
N GLY A 54 2.71 -8.55 6.43
CA GLY A 54 1.46 -9.33 6.52
C GLY A 54 0.46 -8.89 7.59
N LYS A 55 0.76 -7.86 8.39
CA LYS A 55 -0.14 -7.35 9.44
C LYS A 55 -0.72 -5.98 9.05
N LYS A 56 -2.02 -5.75 9.34
CA LYS A 56 -2.68 -4.46 9.07
C LYS A 56 -2.08 -3.35 9.95
N ILE A 57 -1.98 -2.16 9.36
CA ILE A 57 -1.49 -0.97 10.03
C ILE A 57 -2.67 -0.13 10.56
N ASP A 58 -2.53 0.38 11.77
CA ASP A 58 -3.44 1.36 12.36
C ASP A 58 -2.82 2.76 12.34
N TYR A 59 -3.55 3.71 11.77
CA TYR A 59 -3.17 5.13 11.69
C TYR A 59 -4.00 6.03 12.62
N ARG A 60 -4.86 5.46 13.48
CA ARG A 60 -5.64 6.25 14.44
C ARG A 60 -4.71 6.95 15.42
N GLY A 61 -4.75 8.29 15.42
CA GLY A 61 -3.99 9.12 16.36
C GLY A 61 -2.50 9.32 16.02
N SER A 62 -1.99 8.79 14.90
CA SER A 62 -0.58 8.96 14.51
C SER A 62 -0.41 8.89 12.99
N ARG A 63 0.57 9.67 12.48
CA ARG A 63 1.01 9.57 11.07
C ARG A 63 1.97 8.41 10.85
N GLN A 64 2.69 7.97 11.89
CA GLN A 64 3.41 6.69 11.87
C GLN A 64 2.44 5.59 12.27
N GLY A 65 2.08 4.75 11.30
CA GLY A 65 1.16 3.66 11.53
C GLY A 65 1.77 2.56 12.40
N ILE A 66 0.96 2.02 13.32
CA ILE A 66 1.37 0.97 14.26
C ILE A 66 0.86 -0.38 13.74
N ILE A 67 1.71 -1.41 13.80
CA ILE A 67 1.30 -2.78 13.47
C ILE A 67 0.30 -3.24 14.54
N LYS A 68 -0.92 -3.62 14.15
CA LYS A 68 -1.86 -4.23 15.09
C LYS A 68 -1.25 -5.52 15.64
N SER A 69 -0.96 -5.55 16.94
CA SER A 69 -0.64 -6.79 17.65
C SER A 69 -1.83 -7.74 17.52
N GLU A 70 -1.57 -9.03 17.35
CA GLU A 70 -2.62 -10.05 17.32
C GLU A 70 -3.45 -9.93 18.60
N ASP A 71 -4.77 -9.87 18.42
CA ASP A 71 -5.71 -10.11 19.51
C ASP A 71 -5.61 -11.61 19.87
N PRO A 72 -5.22 -11.97 21.12
CA PRO A 72 -5.12 -13.36 21.55
C PRO A 72 -6.43 -14.16 21.40
N SER A 73 -7.56 -13.49 21.16
CA SER A 73 -8.87 -14.14 21.00
C SER A 73 -9.12 -14.80 19.63
N GLN A 74 -8.25 -14.61 18.63
CA GLN A 74 -8.43 -15.18 17.27
C GLN A 74 -7.72 -16.53 17.02
N GLU A 75 -7.10 -17.14 18.03
CA GLU A 75 -6.42 -18.44 17.88
C GLU A 75 -7.39 -19.64 17.88
N VAL A 76 -8.64 -19.45 18.32
CA VAL A 76 -9.64 -20.53 18.41
C VAL A 76 -10.56 -20.54 17.18
N GLN A 77 -10.04 -20.80 15.97
CA GLN A 77 -10.85 -21.34 14.86
C GLN A 77 -10.10 -21.75 13.58
N ARG A 78 -8.80 -22.07 13.62
CA ARG A 78 -8.17 -22.72 12.47
C ARG A 78 -8.30 -24.24 12.59
N SER A 79 -9.44 -24.76 12.11
CA SER A 79 -9.58 -26.19 11.80
C SER A 79 -8.67 -26.57 10.61
N PRO A 80 -8.08 -27.77 10.58
CA PRO A 80 -7.17 -28.17 9.53
C PRO A 80 -8.00 -28.66 8.33
N HIS A 81 -8.32 -27.78 7.39
CA HIS A 81 -8.76 -28.26 6.08
C HIS A 81 -7.54 -28.69 5.27
N SER A 82 -7.38 -30.00 5.22
CA SER A 82 -6.51 -30.77 4.36
C SER A 82 -6.62 -30.35 2.90
N PHE A 83 -5.47 -30.13 2.27
CA PHE A 83 -5.33 -30.09 0.82
C PHE A 83 -5.82 -31.42 0.22
N VAL A 84 -6.72 -31.32 -0.75
CA VAL A 84 -6.90 -32.31 -1.82
C VAL A 84 -6.90 -31.53 -3.13
#